data_AF-D0Z423-F1
#
_entry.id   AF-D0Z423-F1
#
_cell.length_a   1.000
_cell.length_b   1.000
_cell.length_c   1.000
_cell.angle_alpha   90.00
_cell.angle_beta   90.00
_cell.angle_gamma   90.00
#
_symmetry.space_group_name_H-M   'P 1'
#
loop_
_entity.id
_entity.type
_entity.pdbx_description
1 polymer ?
#
loop_
_entity_poly.entity_id
_entity_poly.type
_entity_poly.pdbx_seq_one_letter_code
_entity_poly.pdbx_strand_id
1 'polypeptide(L)'
;MNRFVFADPNLCIGCRTCEVACVISHQADSTVAGLNAVDFSPRLTLVKNAHVTTPVMCRQCDDAPCAQVCPNNAIVLEDGFVKVIQSRCIGCKTCVIACPYGAMNVVTKMVEETKGSALFKRQVPQSQALKCDLCNHREEGPACVQVCPTGAIRIIESETLTEDSKQKREAAALNAVAICR
;
A
#
# COMPACT_ATOMS: atom_id res chain seq x y z
N MET A 1 6.81 15.88 -3.18
CA MET A 1 6.32 14.99 -2.11
C MET A 1 5.33 14.04 -2.72
N ASN A 2 5.59 12.75 -2.58
CA ASN A 2 4.74 11.71 -3.15
C ASN A 2 3.39 11.65 -2.42
N ARG A 3 2.32 11.36 -3.16
CA ARG A 3 1.01 11.06 -2.56
C ARG A 3 1.04 9.69 -1.90
N PHE A 4 0.29 9.50 -0.82
CA PHE A 4 0.20 8.21 -0.11
C PHE A 4 -1.17 7.99 0.53
N VAL A 5 -1.47 6.74 0.87
CA VAL A 5 -2.69 6.40 1.61
C VAL A 5 -2.41 6.46 3.10
N PHE A 6 -3.25 7.16 3.85
CA PHE A 6 -3.20 7.27 5.29
C PHE A 6 -4.47 6.67 5.92
N ALA A 7 -4.30 6.05 7.09
CA ALA A 7 -5.40 5.53 7.87
C ALA A 7 -5.41 6.15 9.27
N ASP A 8 -6.51 6.82 9.62
CA ASP A 8 -6.76 7.38 10.94
C ASP A 8 -7.21 6.27 11.91
N PRO A 9 -6.41 5.95 12.94
CA PRO A 9 -6.76 4.92 13.92
C PRO A 9 -8.02 5.26 14.72
N ASN A 10 -8.37 6.53 14.89
CA ASN A 10 -9.54 6.94 15.68
C ASN A 10 -10.86 6.62 14.98
N LEU A 11 -10.84 6.49 13.66
CA LEU A 11 -12.01 6.18 12.83
C LEU A 11 -12.06 4.70 12.42
N CYS A 12 -10.98 3.94 12.61
CA CYS A 12 -10.88 2.59 12.11
C CYS A 12 -11.55 1.58 13.07
N ILE A 13 -12.62 0.94 12.59
CA ILE A 13 -13.34 -0.11 13.33
C ILE A 13 -12.76 -1.52 13.11
N GLY A 14 -11.72 -1.65 12.28
CA GLY A 14 -11.06 -2.94 12.02
C GLY A 14 -11.93 -3.96 11.28
N CYS A 15 -12.82 -3.52 10.40
CA CYS A 15 -13.73 -4.37 9.63
C CYS A 15 -13.05 -5.21 8.54
N ARG A 16 -11.77 -4.95 8.23
CA ARG A 16 -10.95 -5.64 7.20
C ARG A 16 -11.44 -5.53 5.75
N THR A 17 -12.49 -4.74 5.48
CA THR A 17 -12.97 -4.48 4.10
C THR A 17 -11.86 -3.94 3.21
N CYS A 18 -10.95 -3.13 3.75
CA CYS A 18 -9.80 -2.60 3.04
C CYS A 18 -8.82 -3.68 2.55
N GLU A 19 -8.59 -4.74 3.33
CA GLU A 19 -7.72 -5.85 2.93
C GLU A 19 -8.35 -6.64 1.79
N VAL A 20 -9.63 -6.98 1.93
CA VAL A 20 -10.40 -7.71 0.91
C VAL A 20 -10.45 -6.93 -0.40
N ALA A 21 -10.82 -5.65 -0.35
CA ALA A 21 -10.88 -4.81 -1.55
C ALA A 21 -9.51 -4.65 -2.21
N CYS A 22 -8.43 -4.58 -1.42
CA CYS A 22 -7.08 -4.54 -1.95
C CYS A 22 -6.70 -5.83 -2.68
N VAL A 23 -7.06 -7.00 -2.15
CA VAL A 23 -6.81 -8.27 -2.85
C VAL A 23 -7.62 -8.35 -4.13
N ILE A 24 -8.93 -8.11 -4.06
CA ILE A 24 -9.85 -8.18 -5.21
C ILE A 24 -9.33 -7.29 -6.35
N SER A 25 -8.99 -6.03 -6.06
CA SER A 25 -8.55 -5.10 -7.11
C SER A 25 -7.27 -5.52 -7.82
N HIS A 26 -6.48 -6.44 -7.25
CA HIS A 26 -5.21 -6.91 -7.81
C HIS A 26 -5.24 -8.38 -8.23
N GLN A 27 -6.43 -8.96 -8.37
CA GLN A 27 -6.64 -10.24 -9.03
C GLN A 27 -7.03 -10.02 -10.49
N ALA A 28 -6.71 -10.97 -11.36
CA ALA A 28 -7.00 -10.89 -12.80
C ALA A 28 -8.50 -10.69 -13.06
N ASP A 29 -9.37 -11.42 -12.35
CA ASP A 29 -10.81 -11.38 -12.58
C ASP A 29 -11.51 -10.28 -11.76
N SER A 30 -10.82 -9.64 -10.81
CA SER A 30 -11.39 -8.62 -9.91
C SER A 30 -12.72 -9.02 -9.26
N THR A 31 -12.99 -10.33 -9.10
CA THR A 31 -14.23 -10.86 -8.52
C THR A 31 -13.97 -11.52 -7.18
N VAL A 32 -15.00 -11.53 -6.32
CA VAL A 32 -14.97 -12.24 -5.04
C VAL A 32 -14.85 -13.76 -5.24
N ALA A 33 -15.32 -14.29 -6.37
CA ALA A 33 -15.28 -15.72 -6.69
C ALA A 33 -13.84 -16.26 -6.81
N GLY A 34 -12.87 -15.42 -7.15
CA GLY A 34 -11.45 -15.76 -7.22
C GLY A 34 -10.70 -15.68 -5.88
N LEU A 35 -11.37 -15.30 -4.78
CA LEU A 35 -10.73 -15.26 -3.46
C LEU A 35 -10.55 -16.67 -2.91
N ASN A 36 -9.30 -17.04 -2.69
CA ASN A 36 -8.93 -18.23 -1.95
C ASN A 36 -7.92 -17.85 -0.85
N ALA A 37 -7.82 -18.66 0.19
CA ALA A 37 -6.93 -18.38 1.32
C ALA A 37 -5.44 -18.41 0.95
N VAL A 38 -5.08 -19.12 -0.13
CA VAL A 38 -3.70 -19.31 -0.58
C VAL A 38 -3.18 -18.05 -1.28
N ASP A 39 -4.03 -17.33 -2.01
CA ASP A 39 -3.69 -16.14 -2.80
C ASP A 39 -4.12 -14.81 -2.13
N PHE A 40 -4.45 -14.86 -0.83
CA PHE A 40 -4.84 -13.67 -0.07
C PHE A 40 -3.61 -12.87 0.36
N SER A 41 -3.13 -12.00 -0.54
CA SER A 41 -1.94 -11.17 -0.33
C SER A 41 -2.26 -9.66 -0.49
N PRO A 42 -2.92 -9.03 0.50
CA PRO A 42 -3.19 -7.60 0.46
C PRO A 42 -1.90 -6.78 0.52
N ARG A 43 -1.93 -5.57 -0.08
CA ARG A 43 -0.82 -4.60 -0.05
C ARG A 43 -0.88 -3.63 1.15
N LEU A 44 -1.71 -3.98 2.13
CA LEU A 44 -1.91 -3.31 3.42
C LEU A 44 -2.23 -4.38 4.47
N THR A 45 -1.94 -4.13 5.74
CA THR A 45 -2.17 -5.10 6.82
C THR A 45 -2.87 -4.43 7.99
N LEU A 46 -4.04 -4.94 8.39
CA LEU A 46 -4.73 -4.47 9.58
C LEU A 46 -3.98 -4.89 10.85
N VAL A 47 -3.52 -3.91 11.62
CA VAL A 47 -3.05 -4.12 12.99
C VAL A 47 -4.22 -3.88 13.93
N LYS A 48 -4.54 -4.87 14.76
CA LYS A 48 -5.58 -4.79 15.79
C LYS A 48 -5.06 -5.40 17.09
N ASN A 49 -4.89 -4.57 18.11
CA ASN A 49 -4.57 -4.98 19.47
C ASN A 49 -5.36 -4.14 20.48
N ALA A 50 -5.08 -4.28 21.77
CA ALA A 50 -5.78 -3.57 22.84
C ALA A 50 -5.64 -2.02 22.78
N HIS A 51 -4.63 -1.50 22.07
CA HIS A 51 -4.29 -0.09 22.04
C HIS A 51 -4.56 0.59 20.71
N VAL A 52 -4.48 -0.15 19.59
CA VAL A 52 -4.60 0.41 18.25
C VAL A 52 -5.33 -0.54 17.31
N THR A 53 -6.22 0.03 16.50
CA THR A 53 -6.82 -0.61 15.34
C THR A 53 -6.59 0.29 14.14
N THR A 54 -5.73 -0.11 13.21
CA THR A 54 -5.51 0.65 11.97
C THR A 54 -4.77 -0.20 10.94
N PRO A 55 -5.08 -0.08 9.64
CA PRO A 55 -4.27 -0.69 8.60
C PRO A 55 -2.95 0.08 8.41
N VAL A 56 -1.87 -0.69 8.26
CA VAL A 56 -0.55 -0.20 7.90
C VAL A 56 -0.32 -0.48 6.41
N MET A 57 0.08 0.53 5.66
CA MET A 57 0.43 0.43 4.24
C MET A 57 1.65 1.29 3.89
N CYS A 58 2.15 1.13 2.67
CA CYS A 58 3.31 1.87 2.18
C CYS A 58 3.06 3.39 2.23
N ARG A 59 4.02 4.12 2.79
CA ARG A 59 4.00 5.58 2.92
C ARG A 59 4.52 6.33 1.70
N GLN A 60 4.89 5.61 0.62
CA GLN A 60 5.47 6.19 -0.60
C GLN A 60 6.63 7.17 -0.32
N CYS A 61 7.52 6.80 0.61
CA CYS A 61 8.60 7.66 1.07
C CYS A 61 9.38 8.28 -0.10
N ASP A 62 9.68 9.58 -0.01
CA ASP A 62 10.40 10.31 -1.07
C ASP A 62 11.80 9.70 -1.31
N ASP A 63 12.56 9.40 -0.24
CA ASP A 63 13.88 8.78 -0.34
C ASP A 63 13.84 7.25 -0.57
N ALA A 64 12.65 6.64 -0.39
CA ALA A 64 12.36 5.23 -0.60
C ALA A 64 13.50 4.27 -0.21
N PRO A 65 13.79 4.04 1.10
CA PRO A 65 14.89 3.17 1.51
C PRO A 65 14.76 1.74 0.96
N CYS A 66 13.54 1.27 0.73
CA CYS A 66 13.26 0.00 0.05
C CYS A 66 13.81 -0.06 -1.39
N ALA A 67 13.84 1.06 -2.11
CA ALA A 67 14.41 1.18 -3.45
C ALA A 67 15.93 1.17 -3.40
N GLN A 68 16.52 1.93 -2.47
CA GLN A 68 17.99 2.04 -2.31
C GLN A 68 18.66 0.71 -2.02
N VAL A 69 17.98 -0.20 -1.32
CA VAL A 69 18.53 -1.52 -0.98
C VAL A 69 18.22 -2.62 -2.00
N CYS A 70 17.54 -2.30 -3.11
CA CYS A 70 17.12 -3.31 -4.08
C CYS A 70 18.25 -3.61 -5.09
N PRO A 71 18.90 -4.79 -5.03
CA PRO A 71 20.08 -5.07 -5.87
C PRO A 71 19.77 -5.18 -7.36
N ASN A 72 18.50 -5.36 -7.74
CA ASN A 72 18.07 -5.52 -9.13
C ASN A 72 17.31 -4.32 -9.68
N ASN A 73 17.28 -3.19 -8.95
CA ASN A 73 16.52 -2.00 -9.36
C ASN A 73 15.07 -2.33 -9.72
N ALA A 74 14.46 -3.23 -8.93
CA ALA A 74 13.07 -3.66 -9.09
C ALA A 74 12.07 -2.69 -8.44
N ILE A 75 12.55 -1.74 -7.65
CA ILE A 75 11.73 -0.73 -7.00
C ILE A 75 12.26 0.63 -7.46
N VAL A 76 11.40 1.44 -8.07
CA VAL A 76 11.78 2.71 -8.71
C VAL A 76 10.79 3.81 -8.33
N LEU A 77 11.26 5.06 -8.30
CA LEU A 77 10.41 6.25 -8.21
C LEU A 77 10.17 6.76 -9.63
N GLU A 78 8.96 6.57 -10.13
CA GLU A 78 8.52 7.03 -11.45
C GLU A 78 7.05 7.47 -11.35
N ASP A 79 6.62 8.40 -12.20
CA ASP A 79 5.23 8.88 -12.24
C ASP A 79 4.71 9.42 -10.89
N GLY A 80 5.62 9.94 -10.05
CA GLY A 80 5.29 10.55 -8.76
C GLY A 80 4.95 9.56 -7.63
N PHE A 81 5.29 8.27 -7.78
CA PHE A 81 5.17 7.29 -6.70
C PHE A 81 6.22 6.17 -6.79
N VAL A 82 6.51 5.54 -5.66
CA VAL A 82 7.43 4.39 -5.64
C VAL A 82 6.67 3.20 -6.21
N LYS A 83 7.17 2.50 -7.22
CA LYS A 83 6.53 1.32 -7.84
C LYS A 83 7.46 0.12 -7.93
N VAL A 84 6.88 -1.08 -8.02
CA VAL A 84 7.63 -2.35 -8.13
C VAL A 84 7.50 -2.90 -9.53
N ILE A 85 8.64 -3.12 -10.19
CA ILE A 85 8.75 -3.82 -11.47
C ILE A 85 8.91 -5.31 -11.17
N GLN A 86 7.80 -6.06 -11.16
CA GLN A 86 7.79 -7.46 -10.72
C GLN A 86 8.72 -8.37 -11.55
N SER A 87 8.94 -8.06 -12.82
CA SER A 87 9.85 -8.81 -13.69
C SER A 87 11.33 -8.72 -13.27
N ARG A 88 11.71 -7.72 -12.47
CA ARG A 88 13.08 -7.55 -11.93
C ARG A 88 13.22 -8.09 -10.51
N CYS A 89 12.12 -8.43 -9.85
CA CYS A 89 12.15 -8.91 -8.47
C CYS A 89 12.66 -10.36 -8.42
N ILE A 90 13.73 -10.58 -7.65
CA ILE A 90 14.27 -11.93 -7.40
C ILE A 90 13.89 -12.49 -6.02
N GLY A 91 13.10 -11.75 -5.24
CA GLY A 91 12.67 -12.18 -3.92
C GLY A 91 13.74 -12.18 -2.82
N CYS A 92 14.79 -11.35 -2.93
CA CYS A 92 15.88 -11.27 -1.94
C CYS A 92 15.46 -10.73 -0.56
N LYS A 93 14.25 -10.15 -0.44
CA LYS A 93 13.65 -9.63 0.81
C LYS A 93 14.40 -8.47 1.49
N THR A 94 15.46 -7.91 0.92
CA THR A 94 16.16 -6.76 1.51
C THR A 94 15.24 -5.55 1.71
N CYS A 95 14.31 -5.34 0.77
CA CYS A 95 13.30 -4.28 0.87
C CYS A 95 12.34 -4.44 2.05
N VAL A 96 12.10 -5.67 2.52
CA VAL A 96 11.29 -5.96 3.71
C VAL A 96 12.01 -5.47 4.95
N ILE A 97 13.31 -5.76 5.07
CA ILE A 97 14.16 -5.36 6.19
C ILE A 97 14.31 -3.82 6.22
N ALA A 98 14.50 -3.19 5.06
CA ALA A 98 14.75 -1.76 4.97
C ALA A 98 13.49 -0.88 5.16
N CYS A 99 12.28 -1.44 5.09
CA CYS A 99 11.06 -0.65 5.21
C CYS A 99 10.79 -0.31 6.69
N PRO A 100 10.87 0.97 7.11
CA PRO A 100 10.68 1.33 8.52
C PRO A 100 9.23 1.15 9.00
N TYR A 101 8.29 0.99 8.06
CA TYR A 101 6.86 0.80 8.35
C TYR A 101 6.43 -0.67 8.26
N GLY A 102 7.32 -1.59 7.89
CA GLY A 102 6.95 -3.00 7.65
C GLY A 102 5.94 -3.20 6.52
N ALA A 103 5.84 -2.25 5.58
CA ALA A 103 4.81 -2.24 4.55
C ALA A 103 5.16 -3.04 3.27
N MET A 104 6.36 -3.60 3.23
CA MET A 104 6.83 -4.45 2.14
C MET A 104 6.58 -5.91 2.48
N ASN A 105 6.01 -6.66 1.54
CA ASN A 105 5.89 -8.12 1.62
C ASN A 105 6.51 -8.76 0.37
N VAL A 106 7.00 -10.00 0.46
CA VAL A 106 7.48 -10.76 -0.70
C VAL A 106 6.76 -12.09 -0.72
N VAL A 107 6.07 -12.36 -1.83
CA VAL A 107 5.33 -13.60 -2.05
C VAL A 107 5.87 -14.33 -3.27
N THR A 108 5.63 -15.63 -3.34
CA THR A 108 5.89 -16.41 -4.55
C THR A 108 4.56 -16.79 -5.16
N LYS A 109 4.33 -16.42 -6.41
CA LYS A 109 3.12 -16.75 -7.17
C LYS A 109 3.47 -17.63 -8.35
N MET A 110 2.57 -18.53 -8.72
CA MET A 110 2.66 -19.22 -9.99
C MET A 110 2.19 -18.28 -11.10
N VAL A 111 3.03 -18.07 -12.12
CA VAL A 111 2.71 -17.24 -13.28
C VAL A 111 2.89 -18.05 -14.56
N GLU A 112 2.18 -17.68 -15.62
CA GLU A 112 2.40 -18.27 -16.94
C GLU A 112 3.78 -17.85 -17.48
N GLU A 113 4.58 -18.83 -17.92
CA GLU A 113 5.91 -18.60 -18.47
C GLU A 113 5.83 -17.80 -19.78
N THR A 114 6.35 -16.57 -19.77
CA THR A 114 6.32 -15.66 -20.93
C THR A 114 7.39 -15.97 -21.99
N LYS A 115 8.36 -16.84 -21.68
CA LYS A 115 9.50 -17.19 -22.56
C LYS A 115 9.38 -18.57 -23.24
N GLY A 116 8.17 -19.11 -23.36
CA GLY A 116 7.91 -20.43 -23.97
C GLY A 116 7.10 -20.38 -25.27
N SER A 117 7.04 -21.50 -25.99
CA SER A 117 6.13 -21.69 -27.13
C SER A 117 4.67 -21.53 -26.66
N ALA A 118 3.86 -20.77 -27.41
CA ALA A 118 2.44 -20.53 -27.11
C ALA A 118 1.59 -21.81 -26.99
N LEU A 119 2.09 -22.95 -27.48
CA LEU A 119 1.45 -24.26 -27.40
C LEU A 119 1.57 -24.93 -26.03
N PHE A 120 2.53 -24.53 -25.17
CA PHE A 120 2.73 -25.13 -23.85
C PHE A 120 2.84 -24.04 -22.79
N LYS A 121 1.70 -23.69 -22.19
CA LYS A 121 1.63 -22.77 -21.06
C LYS A 121 2.08 -23.48 -19.78
N ARG A 122 3.35 -23.31 -19.42
CA ARG A 122 3.88 -23.82 -18.14
C ARG A 122 3.70 -22.77 -17.05
N GLN A 123 3.27 -23.21 -15.87
CA GLN A 123 3.29 -22.37 -14.68
C GLN A 123 4.67 -22.44 -14.02
N VAL A 124 5.26 -21.28 -13.75
CA VAL A 124 6.55 -21.16 -13.07
C VAL A 124 6.43 -20.28 -11.83
N PRO A 125 7.14 -20.59 -10.75
CA PRO A 125 7.14 -19.74 -9.57
C PRO A 125 7.89 -18.44 -9.86
N GLN A 126 7.25 -17.31 -9.56
CA GLN A 126 7.85 -15.97 -9.63
C GLN A 126 7.72 -15.27 -8.27
N SER A 127 8.84 -14.74 -7.78
CA SER A 127 8.84 -13.89 -6.60
C SER A 127 8.31 -12.50 -6.94
N GLN A 128 7.41 -11.98 -6.12
CA GLN A 128 6.81 -10.66 -6.28
C GLN A 128 6.96 -9.87 -4.98
N ALA A 129 7.44 -8.63 -5.08
CA ALA A 129 7.46 -7.72 -3.94
C ALA A 129 6.17 -6.90 -3.96
N LEU A 130 5.40 -6.98 -2.87
CA LEU A 130 4.12 -6.33 -2.70
C LEU A 130 4.26 -5.15 -1.75
N LYS A 131 3.67 -4.04 -2.14
CA LYS A 131 3.46 -2.84 -1.34
C LYS A 131 2.31 -2.07 -1.97
N CYS A 132 1.70 -1.14 -1.23
CA CYS A 132 0.70 -0.25 -1.83
C CYS A 132 1.31 0.45 -3.06
N ASP A 133 0.63 0.34 -4.19
CA ASP A 133 0.93 0.95 -5.50
C ASP A 133 -0.11 2.01 -5.85
N LEU A 134 -0.88 2.46 -4.84
CA LEU A 134 -1.94 3.44 -4.96
C LEU A 134 -3.08 3.01 -5.89
N CYS A 135 -3.18 1.70 -6.16
CA CYS A 135 -4.07 1.17 -7.19
C CYS A 135 -3.93 1.95 -8.51
N ASN A 136 -2.70 2.26 -8.92
CA ASN A 136 -2.40 3.03 -10.14
C ASN A 136 -3.01 2.45 -11.44
N HIS A 137 -3.45 1.19 -11.42
CA HIS A 137 -4.15 0.53 -12.51
C HIS A 137 -5.65 0.87 -12.58
N ARG A 138 -6.19 1.62 -11.61
CA ARG A 138 -7.59 2.01 -11.52
C ARG A 138 -7.75 3.52 -11.67
N GLU A 139 -8.73 3.93 -12.47
CA GLU A 139 -9.09 5.35 -12.60
C GLU A 139 -9.68 5.91 -11.30
N GLU A 140 -10.43 5.09 -10.55
CA GLU A 140 -11.02 5.55 -9.28
C GLU A 140 -10.05 5.51 -8.10
N GLY A 141 -8.80 5.09 -8.33
CA GLY A 141 -7.74 5.08 -7.33
C GLY A 141 -7.83 3.94 -6.31
N PRO A 142 -7.29 4.14 -5.09
CA PRO A 142 -7.16 3.10 -4.07
C PRO A 142 -8.49 2.47 -3.65
N ALA A 143 -8.64 1.17 -3.90
CA ALA A 143 -9.83 0.40 -3.51
C ALA A 143 -10.13 0.48 -2.02
N CYS A 144 -9.08 0.47 -1.18
CA CYS A 144 -9.21 0.57 0.26
C CYS A 144 -9.81 1.89 0.74
N VAL A 145 -9.60 3.00 0.01
CA VAL A 145 -10.20 4.31 0.34
C VAL A 145 -11.70 4.27 0.05
N GLN A 146 -12.09 3.76 -1.13
CA GLN A 146 -13.49 3.73 -1.55
C GLN A 146 -14.38 2.86 -0.67
N VAL A 147 -13.88 1.71 -0.20
CA VAL A 147 -14.69 0.76 0.58
C VAL A 147 -14.72 1.04 2.08
N CYS A 148 -13.97 2.03 2.56
CA CYS A 148 -13.85 2.28 4.00
C CYS A 148 -15.13 2.90 4.56
N PRO A 149 -15.94 2.18 5.36
CA PRO A 149 -17.28 2.64 5.75
C PRO A 149 -17.25 3.82 6.71
N THR A 150 -16.15 4.02 7.44
CA THR A 150 -15.99 5.09 8.44
C THR A 150 -15.17 6.28 7.93
N GLY A 151 -14.72 6.25 6.67
CA GLY A 151 -13.80 7.28 6.15
C GLY A 151 -12.42 7.31 6.84
N ALA A 152 -12.05 6.25 7.56
CA ALA A 152 -10.75 6.15 8.23
C ALA A 152 -9.56 6.19 7.27
N ILE A 153 -9.74 5.74 6.02
CA ILE A 153 -8.67 5.65 5.03
C ILE A 153 -8.85 6.76 3.99
N ARG A 154 -7.82 7.58 3.77
CA ARG A 154 -7.82 8.68 2.80
C ARG A 154 -6.52 8.78 2.02
N ILE A 155 -6.58 9.39 0.84
CA ILE A 155 -5.37 9.77 0.09
C ILE A 155 -4.87 11.09 0.67
N ILE A 156 -3.56 11.17 0.84
CA ILE A 156 -2.85 12.36 1.26
C ILE A 156 -2.01 12.83 0.08
N GLU A 157 -2.26 14.07 -0.33
CA GLU A 157 -1.56 14.76 -1.41
C GLU A 157 -0.93 16.06 -0.90
N SER A 158 -0.01 16.64 -1.68
CA SER A 158 0.76 17.80 -1.24
C SER A 158 -0.12 18.98 -0.80
N GLU A 159 -1.17 19.29 -1.54
CA GLU A 159 -2.11 20.36 -1.23
C GLU A 159 -2.86 20.07 0.08
N THR A 160 -3.42 18.87 0.22
CA THR A 160 -4.13 18.45 1.44
C THR A 160 -3.24 18.51 2.69
N LEU A 161 -1.95 18.18 2.56
CA LEU A 161 -1.00 18.26 3.67
C LEU A 161 -0.72 19.70 4.10
N THR A 162 -0.59 20.61 3.14
CA THR A 162 -0.37 22.03 3.45
C THR A 162 -1.56 22.62 4.21
N GLU A 163 -2.78 22.28 3.79
CA GLU A 163 -4.01 22.72 4.44
C GLU A 163 -4.18 22.09 5.82
N ASP A 164 -4.05 20.77 5.95
CA ASP A 164 -4.09 20.05 7.25
C ASP A 164 -3.07 20.64 8.23
N SER A 165 -1.86 20.97 7.74
CA SER A 165 -0.81 21.56 8.57
C SER A 165 -1.15 22.98 9.01
N LYS A 166 -1.74 23.79 8.12
CA LYS A 166 -2.19 25.15 8.43
C LYS A 166 -3.29 25.13 9.50
N GLN A 167 -4.32 24.30 9.31
CA GLN A 167 -5.41 24.16 10.26
C GLN A 167 -4.93 23.71 11.65
N LYS A 168 -3.99 22.76 11.70
CA LYS A 168 -3.37 22.32 12.97
C LYS A 168 -2.59 23.43 13.66
N ARG A 169 -1.86 24.27 12.91
CA ARG A 169 -1.14 25.42 13.47
C ARG A 169 -2.11 26.45 14.05
N GLU A 170 -3.20 26.74 13.34
CA GLU A 170 -4.25 27.66 13.82
C GLU A 170 -4.93 27.13 15.08
N ALA A 171 -5.31 25.85 15.11
CA ALA A 171 -5.91 25.22 16.28
C ALA A 171 -4.96 25.22 17.51
N ALA A 172 -3.67 24.94 17.29
CA ALA A 172 -2.67 25.01 18.35
C ALA A 172 -2.51 26.43 18.92
N ALA A 173 -2.52 27.45 18.05
CA ALA A 173 -2.45 28.84 18.47
C ALA A 173 -3.68 29.27 19.30
N LEU A 174 -4.89 28.88 18.86
CA LEU A 174 -6.13 29.15 19.60
C LEU A 174 -6.13 28.47 20.98
N ASN A 175 -5.67 27.22 21.06
CA ASN A 175 -5.55 26.50 22.34
C ASN A 175 -4.54 27.15 23.28
N ALA A 176 -3.42 27.66 22.77
CA ALA A 176 -2.43 28.39 23.59
C ALA A 176 -3.03 29.68 24.19
N VAL A 177 -3.87 30.40 23.43
CA VAL A 177 -4.60 31.58 23.95
C VAL A 177 -5.57 31.19 25.07
N ALA A 178 -6.23 30.03 24.96
CA ALA A 178 -7.17 29.54 25.97
C ALA A 178 -6.48 29.15 27.29
N ILE A 179 -5.25 28.62 27.23
CA ILE A 179 -4.47 28.25 28.44
C ILE A 179 -3.96 29.48 29.20
N CYS A 180 -3.71 30.58 28.50
CA CYS A 180 -3.21 31.83 29.10
C CYS A 180 -4.31 32.72 29.71
N ARG A 181 -5.57 32.25 29.76
CA ARG A 181 -6.71 32.91 30.42
C ARG A 181 -7.14 32.11 31.63
#